data_AF-A0A1B9PLK5-F1
#
_entry.id   AF-A0A1B9PLK5-F1
#
_cell.length_a   1.000
_cell.length_b   1.000
_cell.length_c   1.000
_cell.angle_alpha   90.00
_cell.angle_beta   90.00
_cell.angle_gamma   90.00
#
_symmetry.space_group_name_H-M   'P 1'
#
loop_
_entity.id
_entity.type
_entity.pdbx_description
1 polymer ?
#
loop_
_entity_poly.entity_id
_entity_poly.type
_entity_poly.pdbx_seq_one_letter_code
_entity_poly.pdbx_strand_id
1 'polypeptide(L)'
;MIPVVALVGRPNVGKSTLFNRVTRTRDALVADFPGLTRDRKYGRAKLEELEFILIDTGGIDGTEEGVETKMAEQSLAAIEEADVVLFMVDGRAGLTSSDEAIAKHLRSREKPTFLVVNKIDGIDADAASAEFWQLGMNKVYQIAASHGRGVTSLLELALAPFMEELIQESLKDENGEIMDLTEFEDFDEEEKDLTEEDAEKDFARLQDQPIKLAIIGRPNVGKSTLINRILGEERVVVYDMPGTTRDSIYIPMEREGQEYVLIDTAGVRRRGRINETVEKFSVIKTLKAVEDANVVLLVIDARENISDQDLSLLGFALNAGRSLVIAVNKWDGLDNEVKEKVKSELDRRLGFVDFARLHFISALHGTGVGHLYESVQEAYVSATKRVGTSVLTRVMKMAQDDHQPPMVRGRRVKLKYAHAGGYNPPLIVIHGNQVKELPSSYKRFLMNYFRKSLEIMGTPIRIQFQNSENPFEDRGGKLTLSQERQRKRLVGAVKNRNKK
;
A
#
# COMPACT_ATOMS: atom_id res chain seq x y z
N MET A 1 -9.25 -10.90 0.03
CA MET A 1 -7.78 -11.09 0.20
C MET A 1 -7.05 -10.20 -0.82
N ILE A 2 -5.89 -9.60 -0.51
CA ILE A 2 -5.11 -8.81 -1.49
C ILE A 2 -4.30 -9.75 -2.41
N PRO A 3 -4.58 -9.79 -3.73
CA PRO A 3 -3.88 -10.68 -4.65
C PRO A 3 -2.44 -10.22 -4.94
N VAL A 4 -1.58 -11.19 -5.18
CA VAL A 4 -0.17 -10.99 -5.56
C VAL A 4 0.03 -11.38 -7.02
N VAL A 5 0.56 -10.46 -7.81
CA VAL A 5 0.83 -10.62 -9.24
C VAL A 5 2.34 -10.62 -9.47
N ALA A 6 2.89 -11.69 -10.05
CA ALA A 6 4.32 -11.75 -10.41
C ALA A 6 4.53 -11.51 -11.91
N LEU A 7 5.44 -10.59 -12.24
CA LEU A 7 5.96 -10.40 -13.59
C LEU A 7 7.15 -11.33 -13.80
N VAL A 8 7.03 -12.29 -14.71
CA VAL A 8 8.05 -13.30 -14.99
C VAL A 8 8.44 -13.22 -16.46
N GLY A 9 9.71 -13.44 -16.79
CA GLY A 9 10.16 -13.47 -18.18
C GLY A 9 11.66 -13.22 -18.30
N ARG A 10 12.24 -13.46 -19.47
CA ARG A 10 13.68 -13.24 -19.69
C ARG A 10 14.10 -11.77 -19.53
N PRO A 11 15.40 -11.45 -19.40
CA PRO A 11 15.87 -10.06 -19.37
C PRO A 11 15.41 -9.25 -20.59
N ASN A 12 15.23 -7.94 -20.42
CA ASN A 12 14.91 -6.98 -21.47
C ASN A 12 13.55 -7.13 -22.19
N VAL A 13 12.64 -8.02 -21.75
CA VAL A 13 11.27 -8.11 -22.30
C VAL A 13 10.36 -6.93 -21.91
N GLY A 14 10.81 -6.06 -20.99
CA GLY A 14 10.06 -4.88 -20.53
C GLY A 14 9.25 -5.07 -19.24
N LYS A 15 9.65 -6.02 -18.37
CA LYS A 15 9.05 -6.24 -17.05
C LYS A 15 9.03 -4.97 -16.20
N SER A 16 10.18 -4.32 -16.02
CA SER A 16 10.27 -3.09 -15.23
C SER A 16 9.50 -1.91 -15.86
N THR A 17 9.32 -1.91 -17.18
CA THR A 17 8.49 -0.92 -17.88
C THR A 17 7.02 -1.11 -17.54
N LEU A 18 6.54 -2.35 -17.51
CA LEU A 18 5.18 -2.68 -17.08
C LEU A 18 5.01 -2.41 -15.58
N PHE A 19 5.97 -2.83 -14.75
CA PHE A 19 5.98 -2.58 -13.31
C PHE A 19 5.79 -1.10 -12.97
N ASN A 20 6.68 -0.23 -13.49
CA ASN A 20 6.63 1.21 -13.21
C ASN A 20 5.34 1.88 -13.71
N ARG A 21 4.75 1.33 -14.79
CA ARG A 21 3.50 1.83 -15.33
C ARG A 21 2.32 1.50 -14.42
N VAL A 22 2.26 0.25 -13.97
CA VAL A 22 1.15 -0.28 -13.17
C VAL A 22 1.19 0.28 -11.74
N THR A 23 2.37 0.48 -11.16
CA THR A 23 2.51 0.99 -9.78
C THR A 23 2.38 2.51 -9.66
N ARG A 24 2.32 3.25 -10.80
CA ARG A 24 2.44 4.72 -10.92
C ARG A 24 3.71 5.27 -10.23
N THR A 25 4.36 6.28 -10.81
CA THR A 25 5.72 6.71 -10.45
C THR A 25 5.93 7.35 -9.06
N ARG A 26 4.98 7.24 -8.12
CA ARG A 26 5.08 7.85 -6.77
C ARG A 26 4.85 6.90 -5.59
N ASP A 27 4.19 5.75 -5.80
CA ASP A 27 3.90 4.77 -4.72
C ASP A 27 4.73 3.49 -4.83
N ALA A 28 5.64 3.42 -5.81
CA ALA A 28 6.62 2.35 -5.91
C ALA A 28 7.67 2.50 -4.79
N LEU A 29 7.43 1.87 -3.65
CA LEU A 29 8.50 1.54 -2.72
C LEU A 29 9.38 0.47 -3.37
N VAL A 30 10.55 0.86 -3.90
CA VAL A 30 11.66 -0.07 -4.06
C VAL A 30 12.08 -0.47 -2.65
N ALA A 31 11.51 -1.56 -2.16
CA ALA A 31 11.80 -2.04 -0.82
C ALA A 31 13.15 -2.77 -0.84
N ASP A 32 14.23 -2.02 -0.60
CA ASP A 32 15.57 -2.56 -0.37
C ASP A 32 15.58 -3.23 1.02
N PHE A 33 15.18 -4.50 1.09
CA PHE A 33 15.34 -5.32 2.29
C PHE A 33 16.63 -6.16 2.19
N PRO A 34 17.59 -6.03 3.13
CA PRO A 34 18.64 -7.02 3.31
C PRO A 34 18.03 -8.40 3.62
N GLY A 35 18.32 -9.40 2.77
CA GLY A 35 17.70 -10.74 2.83
C GLY A 35 16.68 -11.02 1.72
N LEU A 36 16.17 -9.97 1.07
CA LEU A 36 15.80 -10.11 -0.33
C LEU A 36 17.09 -10.08 -1.13
N THR A 37 17.26 -11.01 -2.05
CA THR A 37 18.27 -10.82 -3.10
C THR A 37 17.98 -9.46 -3.74
N ARG A 38 19.03 -8.65 -3.90
CA ARG A 38 19.13 -7.24 -4.32
C ARG A 38 18.37 -6.86 -5.63
N ASP A 39 17.55 -7.76 -6.14
CA ASP A 39 17.14 -7.92 -7.53
C ASP A 39 15.60 -7.99 -7.69
N ARG A 40 14.78 -7.75 -6.64
CA ARG A 40 13.30 -7.82 -6.71
C ARG A 40 12.64 -6.52 -6.28
N LYS A 41 11.74 -6.00 -7.11
CA LYS A 41 10.94 -4.80 -6.79
C LYS A 41 9.52 -5.20 -6.44
N TYR A 42 9.02 -4.67 -5.33
CA TYR A 42 7.63 -4.81 -4.92
C TYR A 42 6.94 -3.48 -5.13
N GLY A 43 5.70 -3.49 -5.61
CA GLY A 43 4.95 -2.26 -5.82
C GLY A 43 3.48 -2.48 -5.58
N ARG A 44 2.83 -1.52 -4.93
CA ARG A 44 1.38 -1.52 -4.81
C ARG A 44 0.78 -0.98 -6.09
N ALA A 45 -0.24 -1.65 -6.58
CA ALA A 45 -1.03 -1.21 -7.71
C ALA A 45 -2.51 -1.32 -7.37
N LYS A 46 -3.31 -0.49 -8.02
CA LYS A 46 -4.75 -0.45 -7.86
C LYS A 46 -5.39 -0.50 -9.25
N LEU A 47 -6.28 -1.45 -9.44
CA LEU A 47 -7.16 -1.56 -10.60
C LEU A 47 -8.58 -1.40 -10.08
N GLU A 48 -9.29 -0.36 -10.50
CA GLU A 48 -10.61 0.01 -9.96
C GLU A 48 -10.59 0.06 -8.41
N GLU A 49 -11.43 -0.72 -7.71
CA GLU A 49 -11.41 -0.81 -6.25
C GLU A 49 -10.48 -1.91 -5.71
N LEU A 50 -9.95 -2.79 -6.56
CA LEU A 50 -9.07 -3.88 -6.17
C LEU A 50 -7.61 -3.42 -6.03
N GLU A 51 -7.07 -3.55 -4.83
CA GLU A 51 -5.65 -3.36 -4.56
C GLU A 51 -4.90 -4.67 -4.70
N PHE A 52 -3.71 -4.64 -5.30
CA PHE A 52 -2.88 -5.83 -5.48
C PHE A 52 -1.38 -5.51 -5.40
N ILE A 53 -0.59 -6.52 -5.04
CA ILE A 53 0.87 -6.41 -4.95
C ILE A 53 1.48 -6.90 -6.25
N LEU A 54 2.30 -6.08 -6.88
CA LEU A 54 3.06 -6.43 -8.07
C LEU A 54 4.50 -6.75 -7.70
N ILE A 55 5.02 -7.89 -8.18
CA ILE A 55 6.40 -8.33 -7.98
C ILE A 55 7.13 -8.31 -9.33
N ASP A 56 8.18 -7.50 -9.46
CA ASP A 56 9.10 -7.56 -10.60
C ASP A 56 10.27 -8.50 -10.29
N THR A 57 10.45 -9.51 -11.15
CA THR A 57 11.56 -10.45 -11.08
C THR A 57 12.81 -10.01 -11.85
N GLY A 58 12.80 -8.83 -12.50
CA GLY A 58 13.96 -8.30 -13.24
C GLY A 58 15.04 -7.71 -12.32
N GLY A 59 16.33 -7.95 -12.49
CA GLY A 59 17.09 -8.53 -13.60
C GLY A 59 18.58 -8.37 -13.25
N ILE A 60 19.33 -9.47 -13.19
CA ILE A 60 20.76 -9.48 -12.87
C ILE A 60 21.48 -8.58 -13.86
N ASP A 61 22.09 -7.50 -13.35
CA ASP A 61 23.02 -6.68 -14.11
C ASP A 61 24.08 -7.60 -14.72
N GLY A 62 24.11 -7.59 -16.05
CA GLY A 62 24.85 -8.54 -16.85
C GLY A 62 26.36 -8.35 -16.72
N THR A 63 26.96 -9.07 -15.77
CA THR A 63 28.38 -9.44 -15.83
C THR A 63 28.56 -10.83 -15.24
N GLU A 64 29.14 -11.70 -16.07
CA GLU A 64 29.74 -13.03 -15.78
C GLU A 64 28.87 -14.29 -15.93
N GLU A 65 29.43 -15.26 -16.64
CA GLU A 65 28.87 -16.59 -16.92
C GLU A 65 28.33 -17.27 -15.64
N GLY A 66 27.07 -17.74 -15.69
CA GLY A 66 26.39 -18.40 -14.54
C GLY A 66 25.07 -17.74 -14.09
N VAL A 67 24.64 -16.67 -14.77
CA VAL A 67 23.41 -15.91 -14.51
C VAL A 67 22.13 -16.74 -14.67
N GLU A 68 22.08 -17.64 -15.66
CA GLU A 68 20.84 -18.34 -16.06
C GLU A 68 20.24 -19.25 -14.98
N THR A 69 21.07 -20.00 -14.26
CA THR A 69 20.58 -20.93 -13.21
C THR A 69 20.06 -20.17 -11.98
N LYS A 70 20.73 -19.07 -11.59
CA LYS A 70 20.30 -18.21 -10.48
C LYS A 70 19.06 -17.38 -10.82
N MET A 71 18.92 -16.91 -12.06
CA MET A 71 17.68 -16.23 -12.53
C MET A 71 16.47 -17.17 -12.52
N ALA A 72 16.69 -18.43 -12.89
CA ALA A 72 15.65 -19.44 -12.86
C ALA A 72 15.15 -19.63 -11.42
N GLU A 73 16.04 -19.91 -10.45
CA GLU A 73 15.68 -20.06 -9.03
C GLU A 73 14.96 -18.83 -8.45
N GLN A 74 15.33 -17.63 -8.88
CA GLN A 74 14.69 -16.39 -8.44
C GLN A 74 13.29 -16.20 -9.03
N SER A 75 13.10 -16.51 -10.31
CA SER A 75 11.77 -16.46 -10.97
C SER A 75 10.84 -17.52 -10.39
N LEU A 76 11.39 -18.69 -10.07
CA LEU A 76 10.70 -19.83 -9.47
C LEU A 76 10.04 -19.48 -8.13
N ALA A 77 10.78 -18.83 -7.23
CA ALA A 77 10.21 -18.42 -5.94
C ALA A 77 9.13 -17.33 -6.08
N ALA A 78 9.27 -16.38 -7.02
CA ALA A 78 8.23 -15.38 -7.27
C ALA A 78 6.94 -16.01 -7.85
N ILE A 79 7.09 -17.02 -8.70
CA ILE A 79 5.97 -17.85 -9.19
C ILE A 79 5.29 -18.56 -8.02
N GLU A 80 6.05 -19.13 -7.08
CA GLU A 80 5.49 -19.80 -5.89
C GLU A 80 4.76 -18.83 -4.95
N GLU A 81 5.17 -17.57 -4.89
CA GLU A 81 4.61 -16.53 -4.02
C GLU A 81 3.36 -15.83 -4.61
N ALA A 82 3.19 -15.86 -5.94
CA ALA A 82 2.11 -15.13 -6.61
C ALA A 82 0.79 -15.92 -6.72
N ASP A 83 -0.32 -15.21 -6.61
CA ASP A 83 -1.67 -15.71 -6.89
C ASP A 83 -1.92 -15.74 -8.41
N VAL A 84 -1.32 -14.79 -9.14
CA VAL A 84 -1.37 -14.70 -10.61
C VAL A 84 0.02 -14.45 -11.19
N VAL A 85 0.36 -15.13 -12.29
CA VAL A 85 1.64 -14.96 -12.98
C VAL A 85 1.43 -14.32 -14.36
N LEU A 86 2.07 -13.17 -14.59
CA LEU A 86 2.16 -12.54 -15.91
C LEU A 86 3.51 -12.94 -16.54
N PHE A 87 3.47 -13.90 -17.45
CA PHE A 87 4.65 -14.36 -18.18
C PHE A 87 4.89 -13.50 -19.42
N MET A 88 5.85 -12.59 -19.33
CA MET A 88 6.18 -11.61 -20.36
C MET A 88 7.24 -12.11 -21.35
N VAL A 89 6.94 -11.97 -22.64
CA VAL A 89 7.84 -12.22 -23.77
C VAL A 89 7.95 -10.97 -24.65
N ASP A 90 8.97 -10.91 -25.50
CA ASP A 90 9.21 -9.78 -26.40
C ASP A 90 8.81 -10.15 -27.83
N GLY A 91 7.74 -9.53 -28.34
CA GLY A 91 7.20 -9.79 -29.67
C GLY A 91 8.09 -9.32 -30.84
N ARG A 92 9.15 -8.55 -30.58
CA ARG A 92 10.12 -8.14 -31.62
C ARG A 92 11.32 -9.07 -31.72
N ALA A 93 11.75 -9.59 -30.57
CA ALA A 93 12.91 -10.47 -30.48
C ALA A 93 12.53 -11.94 -30.71
N GLY A 94 11.24 -12.25 -30.62
CA GLY A 94 10.67 -13.56 -30.87
C GLY A 94 10.97 -14.61 -29.83
N LEU A 95 10.63 -15.87 -30.14
CA LEU A 95 10.71 -16.98 -29.20
C LEU A 95 12.15 -17.44 -28.97
N THR A 96 12.52 -17.61 -27.70
CA THR A 96 13.86 -18.08 -27.30
C THR A 96 13.79 -19.35 -26.45
N SER A 97 14.90 -20.10 -26.39
CA SER A 97 15.02 -21.31 -25.54
C SER A 97 14.82 -21.03 -24.05
N SER A 98 15.15 -19.81 -23.60
CA SER A 98 14.86 -19.35 -22.24
C SER A 98 13.36 -19.23 -21.97
N ASP A 99 12.58 -18.75 -22.95
CA ASP A 99 11.12 -18.62 -22.84
C ASP A 99 10.46 -20.00 -22.80
N GLU A 100 10.97 -20.97 -23.58
CA GLU A 100 10.51 -22.36 -23.54
C GLU A 100 10.77 -23.05 -22.19
N ALA A 101 11.94 -22.82 -21.60
CA ALA A 101 12.30 -23.36 -20.29
C ALA A 101 11.40 -22.81 -19.18
N ILE A 102 11.14 -21.49 -19.19
CA ILE A 102 10.25 -20.83 -18.25
C ILE A 102 8.81 -21.32 -18.44
N ALA A 103 8.33 -21.40 -19.67
CA ALA A 103 6.98 -21.90 -19.98
C ALA A 103 6.79 -23.36 -19.54
N LYS A 104 7.79 -24.23 -19.77
CA LYS A 104 7.76 -25.63 -19.31
C LYS A 104 7.66 -25.69 -17.79
N HIS A 105 8.36 -24.81 -17.07
CA HIS A 105 8.25 -24.74 -15.63
C HIS A 105 6.87 -24.26 -15.17
N LEU A 106 6.37 -23.18 -15.75
CA LEU A 106 5.05 -22.62 -15.42
C LEU A 106 3.92 -23.64 -15.63
N ARG A 107 3.97 -24.42 -16.72
CA ARG A 107 2.99 -25.49 -16.98
C ARG A 107 3.02 -26.63 -15.97
N SER A 108 4.15 -26.87 -15.31
CA SER A 108 4.25 -27.90 -14.26
C SER A 108 3.56 -27.51 -12.95
N ARG A 109 3.06 -26.26 -12.86
CA ARG A 109 2.39 -25.71 -11.68
C ARG A 109 0.94 -25.37 -12.04
N GLU A 110 0.01 -25.70 -11.16
CA GLU A 110 -1.42 -25.35 -11.30
C GLU A 110 -1.68 -23.90 -10.88
N LYS A 111 -0.99 -22.92 -11.49
CA LYS A 111 -1.17 -21.49 -11.20
C LYS A 111 -1.76 -20.72 -12.39
N PRO A 112 -2.67 -19.76 -12.16
CA PRO A 112 -3.19 -18.87 -13.21
C PRO A 112 -2.03 -18.11 -13.87
N THR A 113 -1.72 -18.48 -15.11
CA THR A 113 -0.59 -17.91 -15.87
C THR A 113 -1.09 -17.27 -17.15
N PHE A 114 -0.76 -16.00 -17.33
CA PHE A 114 -1.15 -15.19 -18.50
C PHE A 114 0.11 -14.93 -19.34
N LEU A 115 0.11 -15.38 -20.59
CA LEU A 115 1.22 -15.15 -21.51
C LEU A 115 1.07 -13.78 -22.17
N VAL A 116 2.04 -12.89 -21.95
CA VAL A 116 1.98 -11.47 -22.30
C VAL A 116 3.08 -11.15 -23.31
N VAL A 117 2.71 -10.93 -24.57
CA VAL A 117 3.60 -10.48 -25.64
C VAL A 117 3.71 -8.97 -25.59
N ASN A 118 4.85 -8.47 -25.12
CA ASN A 118 5.15 -7.05 -25.01
C ASN A 118 5.88 -6.52 -26.26
N LYS A 119 5.93 -5.20 -26.41
CA LYS A 119 6.58 -4.47 -27.53
C LYS A 119 5.93 -4.67 -28.90
N ILE A 120 4.61 -4.87 -28.93
CA ILE A 120 3.80 -4.90 -30.16
C ILE A 120 3.58 -3.50 -30.78
N ASP A 121 4.31 -2.48 -30.34
CA ASP A 121 4.26 -1.15 -30.93
C ASP A 121 4.82 -1.17 -32.37
N GLY A 122 4.00 -0.74 -33.34
CA GLY A 122 4.41 -0.57 -34.74
C GLY A 122 4.61 -1.86 -35.53
N ILE A 123 4.23 -3.01 -34.99
CA ILE A 123 4.26 -4.31 -35.68
C ILE A 123 2.86 -4.94 -35.66
N ASP A 124 2.61 -5.85 -36.60
CA ASP A 124 1.38 -6.64 -36.61
C ASP A 124 1.38 -7.60 -35.42
N ALA A 125 0.42 -7.43 -34.52
CA ALA A 125 0.39 -8.13 -33.24
C ALA A 125 0.04 -9.61 -33.41
N ASP A 126 -0.74 -9.97 -34.44
CA ASP A 126 -1.08 -11.35 -34.73
C ASP A 126 0.13 -12.10 -35.30
N ALA A 127 0.89 -11.46 -36.19
CA ALA A 127 2.15 -12.01 -36.69
C ALA A 127 3.19 -12.18 -35.56
N ALA A 128 3.32 -11.17 -34.68
CA ALA A 128 4.26 -11.20 -33.56
C ALA A 128 3.88 -12.20 -32.47
N SER A 129 2.60 -12.56 -32.33
CA SER A 129 2.14 -13.53 -31.33
C SER A 129 2.09 -14.97 -31.83
N ALA A 130 2.16 -15.18 -33.16
CA ALA A 130 2.01 -16.48 -33.81
C ALA A 130 2.98 -17.56 -33.28
N GLU A 131 4.25 -17.22 -33.09
CA GLU A 131 5.28 -18.16 -32.62
C GLU A 131 5.10 -18.57 -31.15
N PHE A 132 4.50 -17.70 -30.33
CA PHE A 132 4.36 -17.93 -28.89
C PHE A 132 3.21 -18.88 -28.54
N TRP A 133 2.31 -19.17 -29.47
CA TRP A 133 1.29 -20.22 -29.30
C TRP A 133 1.90 -21.61 -29.07
N GLN A 134 3.11 -21.84 -29.56
CA GLN A 134 3.85 -23.10 -29.38
C GLN A 134 4.23 -23.36 -27.90
N LEU A 135 4.16 -22.33 -27.04
CA LEU A 135 4.37 -22.47 -25.60
C LEU A 135 3.21 -23.17 -24.88
N GLY A 136 2.13 -23.54 -25.58
CA GLY A 136 1.05 -24.34 -25.01
C GLY A 136 0.33 -23.65 -23.84
N MET A 137 0.25 -22.32 -23.89
CA MET A 137 -0.53 -21.50 -22.96
C MET A 137 -1.87 -21.16 -23.61
N ASN A 138 -2.95 -21.16 -22.81
CA ASN A 138 -4.32 -21.10 -23.34
C ASN A 138 -4.63 -19.82 -24.14
N LYS A 139 -4.12 -18.68 -23.71
CA LYS A 139 -4.42 -17.38 -24.30
C LYS A 139 -3.19 -16.48 -24.28
N VAL A 140 -2.95 -15.80 -25.41
CA VAL A 140 -1.86 -14.85 -25.60
C VAL A 140 -2.42 -13.44 -25.52
N TYR A 141 -1.79 -12.59 -24.72
CA TYR A 141 -2.18 -11.21 -24.48
C TYR A 141 -1.14 -10.28 -25.06
N GLN A 142 -1.55 -9.36 -25.93
CA GLN A 142 -0.63 -8.47 -26.63
C GLN A 142 -0.66 -7.10 -25.95
N ILE A 143 0.51 -6.58 -25.54
CA ILE A 143 0.61 -5.27 -24.87
C ILE A 143 1.74 -4.42 -25.43
N ALA A 144 1.61 -3.11 -25.28
CA ALA A 144 2.72 -2.18 -25.43
C ALA A 144 2.91 -1.41 -24.11
N ALA A 145 3.73 -1.95 -23.20
CA ALA A 145 3.94 -1.37 -21.87
C ALA A 145 4.47 0.09 -21.91
N SER A 146 5.21 0.47 -22.95
CA SER A 146 5.69 1.85 -23.18
C SER A 146 4.57 2.85 -23.50
N HIS A 147 3.48 2.40 -24.14
CA HIS A 147 2.34 3.23 -24.55
C HIS A 147 1.04 2.96 -23.76
N GLY A 148 1.01 1.87 -22.98
CA GLY A 148 -0.10 1.56 -22.05
C GLY A 148 -1.23 0.80 -22.73
N ARG A 149 -1.08 0.54 -24.04
CA ARG A 149 -2.03 -0.23 -24.83
C ARG A 149 -2.10 -1.67 -24.33
N GLY A 150 -3.32 -2.16 -24.07
CA GLY A 150 -3.61 -3.53 -23.65
C GLY A 150 -3.27 -3.84 -22.19
N VAL A 151 -2.72 -2.88 -21.43
CA VAL A 151 -2.30 -3.12 -20.04
C VAL A 151 -3.51 -3.23 -19.10
N THR A 152 -4.49 -2.32 -19.21
CA THR A 152 -5.69 -2.35 -18.34
C THR A 152 -6.49 -3.63 -18.56
N SER A 153 -6.81 -3.96 -19.82
CA SER A 153 -7.56 -5.17 -20.17
C SER A 153 -6.84 -6.47 -19.76
N LEU A 154 -5.50 -6.48 -19.79
CA LEU A 154 -4.72 -7.60 -19.26
C LEU A 154 -4.93 -7.76 -17.75
N LEU A 155 -4.85 -6.65 -17.00
CA LEU A 155 -5.01 -6.67 -15.55
C LEU A 155 -6.44 -7.01 -15.13
N GLU A 156 -7.45 -6.46 -15.81
CA GLU A 156 -8.86 -6.81 -15.60
C GLU A 156 -9.08 -8.31 -15.73
N LEU A 157 -8.59 -8.92 -16.82
CA LEU A 157 -8.74 -10.35 -17.04
C LEU A 157 -7.91 -11.20 -16.07
N ALA A 158 -6.74 -10.73 -15.67
CA ALA A 158 -5.88 -11.41 -14.72
C ALA A 158 -6.46 -11.40 -13.30
N LEU A 159 -7.18 -10.34 -12.94
CA LEU A 159 -7.70 -10.10 -11.60
C LEU A 159 -9.21 -10.34 -11.48
N ALA A 160 -9.92 -10.61 -12.58
CA ALA A 160 -11.37 -10.85 -12.59
C ALA A 160 -11.86 -11.85 -11.52
N PRO A 161 -11.21 -13.01 -11.30
CA PRO A 161 -11.65 -13.94 -10.25
C PRO A 161 -11.63 -13.33 -8.85
N PHE A 162 -10.67 -12.44 -8.58
CA PHE A 162 -10.55 -11.74 -7.30
C PHE A 162 -11.50 -10.56 -7.18
N MET A 163 -11.85 -9.91 -8.31
CA MET A 163 -12.89 -8.89 -8.33
C MET A 163 -14.27 -9.49 -8.08
N GLU A 164 -14.59 -10.64 -8.69
CA GLU A 164 -15.84 -11.36 -8.44
C GLU A 164 -15.97 -11.80 -6.99
N GLU A 165 -14.88 -12.27 -6.37
CA GLU A 165 -14.86 -12.63 -4.95
C GLU A 165 -15.07 -11.41 -4.05
N LEU A 166 -14.43 -10.27 -4.37
CA LEU A 166 -14.61 -9.01 -3.65
C LEU A 166 -16.04 -8.47 -3.76
N ILE A 167 -16.63 -8.54 -4.96
CA ILE A 167 -18.02 -8.15 -5.23
C ILE A 167 -18.96 -9.06 -4.44
N GLN A 168 -18.76 -10.38 -4.46
CA GLN A 168 -19.56 -11.32 -3.69
C GLN A 168 -19.42 -11.14 -2.17
N GLU A 169 -18.26 -10.73 -1.67
CA GLU A 169 -18.10 -10.36 -0.25
C GLU A 169 -18.84 -9.06 0.08
N SER A 170 -18.84 -8.08 -0.82
CA SER A 170 -19.53 -6.80 -0.63
C SER A 170 -21.05 -6.87 -0.79
N LEU A 171 -21.56 -7.88 -1.50
CA LEU A 171 -22.99 -8.10 -1.76
C LEU A 171 -23.67 -9.02 -0.72
N LYS A 172 -22.95 -9.44 0.33
CA LYS A 172 -23.51 -10.25 1.43
C LYS A 172 -23.86 -9.34 2.61
N ASP A 173 -25.15 -9.25 2.91
CA ASP A 173 -25.63 -8.69 4.18
C ASP A 173 -25.34 -9.65 5.36
N GLU A 174 -25.54 -9.19 6.59
CA GLU A 174 -25.32 -9.94 7.86
C GLU A 174 -26.02 -11.33 7.89
N ASN A 175 -27.01 -11.55 7.03
CA ASN A 175 -27.78 -12.80 6.91
C ASN A 175 -27.41 -13.69 5.70
N GLY A 176 -26.45 -13.27 4.86
CA GLY A 176 -25.94 -14.09 3.74
C GLY A 176 -26.84 -14.19 2.51
N GLU A 177 -27.85 -13.33 2.35
CA GLU A 177 -28.67 -13.24 1.14
C GLU A 177 -28.01 -12.34 0.07
N ILE A 178 -28.24 -12.68 -1.21
CA ILE A 178 -27.67 -11.99 -2.38
C ILE A 178 -28.61 -10.83 -2.76
N MET A 179 -28.12 -9.58 -2.72
CA MET A 179 -28.85 -8.42 -3.23
C MET A 179 -29.04 -8.48 -4.76
N ASP A 180 -30.24 -8.15 -5.23
CA ASP A 180 -30.64 -8.15 -6.65
C ASP A 180 -29.94 -7.02 -7.44
N LEU A 181 -29.36 -7.37 -8.60
CA LEU A 181 -28.34 -6.59 -9.33
C LEU A 181 -28.90 -5.68 -10.43
N THR A 182 -30.21 -5.40 -10.45
CA THR A 182 -30.81 -4.59 -11.53
C THR A 182 -30.68 -3.07 -11.38
N GLU A 183 -30.01 -2.56 -10.33
CA GLU A 183 -29.94 -1.12 -10.03
C GLU A 183 -28.54 -0.49 -10.08
N PHE A 184 -27.52 -1.17 -10.61
CA PHE A 184 -26.23 -0.52 -10.86
C PHE A 184 -26.24 0.18 -12.23
N GLU A 185 -26.57 1.48 -12.23
CA GLU A 185 -26.21 2.38 -13.32
C GLU A 185 -24.67 2.58 -13.33
N ASP A 186 -24.10 2.59 -14.53
CA ASP A 186 -22.67 2.77 -14.81
C ASP A 186 -22.10 3.95 -13.99
N PHE A 187 -21.25 3.65 -12.99
CA PHE A 187 -20.48 4.68 -12.30
C PHE A 187 -19.33 5.12 -13.21
N ASP A 188 -19.54 6.23 -13.91
CA ASP A 188 -18.46 6.97 -14.57
C ASP A 188 -17.34 7.31 -13.56
N GLU A 189 -16.10 7.14 -14.01
CA GLU A 189 -14.86 7.47 -13.28
C GLU A 189 -14.78 8.97 -12.96
N GLU A 190 -15.27 9.37 -11.79
CA GLU A 190 -14.84 10.61 -11.13
C GLU A 190 -14.00 10.27 -9.89
N GLU A 191 -12.99 11.08 -9.56
CA GLU A 191 -12.27 11.02 -8.27
C GLU A 191 -13.33 10.94 -7.16
N LYS A 192 -13.62 9.73 -6.63
CA LYS A 192 -14.68 9.52 -5.63
C LYS A 192 -14.48 10.53 -4.50
N ASP A 193 -15.35 11.53 -4.43
CA ASP A 193 -15.27 12.56 -3.41
C ASP A 193 -15.58 11.87 -2.09
N LEU A 194 -14.54 11.68 -1.25
CA LEU A 194 -14.70 11.04 0.05
C LEU A 194 -15.65 11.91 0.89
N THR A 195 -16.89 11.45 1.03
CA THR A 195 -17.93 12.21 1.71
C THR A 195 -17.90 11.96 3.22
N GLU A 196 -18.55 12.85 3.98
CA GLU A 196 -18.76 12.63 5.41
C GLU A 196 -19.57 11.34 5.67
N GLU A 197 -20.47 10.96 4.76
CA GLU A 197 -21.29 9.76 4.88
C GLU A 197 -20.45 8.47 4.74
N ASP A 198 -19.48 8.45 3.82
CA ASP A 198 -18.55 7.32 3.66
C ASP A 198 -17.70 7.13 4.91
N ALA A 199 -17.21 8.24 5.49
CA ALA A 199 -16.45 8.21 6.73
C ALA A 199 -17.29 7.66 7.90
N GLU A 200 -18.58 7.99 7.98
CA GLU A 200 -19.47 7.48 9.02
C GLU A 200 -19.73 5.97 8.89
N LYS A 201 -19.90 5.46 7.67
CA LYS A 201 -20.03 4.01 7.40
C LYS A 201 -18.76 3.27 7.81
N ASP A 202 -17.59 3.81 7.45
CA ASP A 202 -16.30 3.22 7.84
C ASP A 202 -16.08 3.22 9.36
N PHE A 203 -16.49 4.30 10.05
CA PHE A 203 -16.40 4.37 11.51
C PHE A 203 -17.27 3.31 12.19
N ALA A 204 -18.51 3.14 11.75
CA ALA A 204 -19.42 2.13 12.30
C ALA A 204 -18.83 0.72 12.14
N ARG A 205 -18.32 0.40 10.95
CA ARG A 205 -17.66 -0.89 10.67
C ARG A 205 -16.47 -1.17 11.58
N LEU A 206 -15.70 -0.14 11.96
CA LEU A 206 -14.50 -0.30 12.79
C LEU A 206 -14.83 -0.51 14.27
N GLN A 207 -15.99 -0.05 14.78
CA GLN A 207 -16.35 -0.25 16.19
C GLN A 207 -16.65 -1.70 16.54
N ASP A 208 -17.24 -2.46 15.61
CA ASP A 208 -17.68 -3.83 15.84
C ASP A 208 -16.60 -4.89 15.50
N GLN A 209 -15.43 -4.46 14.99
CA GLN A 209 -14.36 -5.36 14.60
C GLN A 209 -13.27 -5.50 15.68
N PRO A 210 -12.70 -6.71 15.86
CA PRO A 210 -11.60 -6.92 16.78
C PRO A 210 -10.33 -6.21 16.30
N ILE A 211 -9.47 -5.81 17.25
CA ILE A 211 -8.25 -5.08 16.93
C ILE A 211 -7.25 -6.03 16.27
N LYS A 212 -6.96 -5.81 14.98
CA LYS A 212 -5.96 -6.59 14.25
C LYS A 212 -4.56 -6.08 14.55
N LEU A 213 -3.76 -6.89 15.23
CA LEU A 213 -2.38 -6.59 15.64
C LEU A 213 -1.39 -7.44 14.83
N ALA A 214 -0.49 -6.81 14.07
CA ALA A 214 0.63 -7.50 13.43
C ALA A 214 1.94 -7.22 14.18
N ILE A 215 2.75 -8.25 14.39
CA ILE A 215 4.09 -8.11 14.98
C ILE A 215 5.13 -8.29 13.89
N ILE A 216 5.89 -7.22 13.63
CA ILE A 216 6.92 -7.18 12.59
C ILE A 216 8.30 -6.88 13.15
N GLY A 217 9.32 -7.09 12.35
CA GLY A 217 10.72 -6.85 12.71
C GLY A 217 11.63 -7.82 12.00
N ARG A 218 12.94 -7.63 12.14
CA ARG A 218 13.94 -8.51 11.53
C ARG A 218 13.89 -9.96 12.05
N PRO A 219 14.52 -10.92 11.36
CA PRO A 219 14.80 -12.23 11.93
C PRO A 219 15.58 -12.10 13.25
N ASN A 220 15.39 -13.04 14.18
CA ASN A 220 16.15 -13.14 15.44
C ASN A 220 16.06 -11.97 16.45
N VAL A 221 15.27 -10.92 16.18
CA VAL A 221 14.99 -9.83 17.15
C VAL A 221 14.16 -10.28 18.36
N GLY A 222 13.58 -11.49 18.29
CA GLY A 222 12.80 -12.09 19.38
C GLY A 222 11.28 -12.04 19.20
N LYS A 223 10.77 -11.82 17.97
CA LYS A 223 9.32 -11.81 17.67
C LYS A 223 8.57 -13.03 18.21
N SER A 224 9.04 -14.24 17.90
CA SER A 224 8.41 -15.49 18.38
C SER A 224 8.47 -15.64 19.89
N THR A 225 9.49 -15.08 20.55
CA THR A 225 9.58 -15.08 22.01
C THR A 225 8.54 -14.12 22.60
N LEU A 226 8.38 -12.95 21.99
CA LEU A 226 7.37 -11.96 22.37
C LEU A 226 5.95 -12.48 22.17
N ILE A 227 5.65 -13.14 21.04
CA ILE A 227 4.33 -13.72 20.79
C ILE A 227 3.99 -14.80 21.82
N ASN A 228 4.90 -15.74 22.08
CA ASN A 228 4.65 -16.78 23.09
C ASN A 228 4.46 -16.17 24.49
N ARG A 229 5.17 -15.08 24.80
CA ARG A 229 4.98 -14.36 26.06
C ARG A 229 3.62 -13.69 26.13
N ILE A 230 3.19 -13.03 25.05
CA ILE A 230 1.88 -12.41 24.90
C ILE A 230 0.76 -13.45 25.09
N LEU A 231 0.85 -14.60 24.41
CA LEU A 231 -0.14 -15.68 24.50
C LEU A 231 -0.11 -16.42 25.85
N GLY A 232 1.02 -16.41 26.55
CA GLY A 232 1.22 -17.09 27.83
C GLY A 232 0.99 -16.21 29.06
N GLU A 233 0.48 -14.98 28.91
CA GLU A 233 0.08 -14.15 30.06
C GLU A 233 -1.22 -14.67 30.66
N GLU A 234 -1.31 -14.69 32.01
CA GLU A 234 -2.48 -15.20 32.76
C GLU A 234 -3.81 -14.53 32.40
N ARG A 235 -3.77 -13.39 31.72
CA ARG A 235 -4.93 -12.56 31.33
C ARG A 235 -5.35 -12.72 29.87
N VAL A 236 -4.64 -13.52 29.08
CA VAL A 236 -4.91 -13.71 27.66
C VAL A 236 -5.60 -15.05 27.46
N VAL A 237 -6.84 -15.00 26.97
CA VAL A 237 -7.59 -16.21 26.59
C VAL A 237 -7.44 -16.39 25.08
N VAL A 238 -7.01 -17.59 24.67
CA VAL A 238 -6.82 -17.93 23.25
C VAL A 238 -7.92 -18.91 22.83
N TYR A 239 -8.56 -18.65 21.69
CA TYR A 239 -9.53 -19.57 21.13
C TYR A 239 -8.84 -20.53 20.14
N ASP A 240 -8.89 -21.83 20.42
CA ASP A 240 -8.46 -22.85 19.46
C ASP A 240 -9.60 -23.19 18.51
N MET A 241 -9.61 -22.56 17.33
CA MET A 241 -10.48 -23.01 16.22
C MET A 241 -9.72 -23.99 15.32
N PRO A 242 -10.12 -25.28 15.27
CA PRO A 242 -9.53 -26.24 14.34
C PRO A 242 -10.09 -25.98 12.92
N GLY A 243 -9.27 -25.45 12.00
CA GLY A 243 -9.71 -25.32 10.60
C GLY A 243 -9.03 -24.31 9.67
N THR A 244 -7.98 -23.57 10.06
CA THR A 244 -7.38 -22.58 9.14
C THR A 244 -6.24 -23.19 8.31
N THR A 245 -6.56 -23.60 7.08
CA THR A 245 -5.56 -24.12 6.14
C THR A 245 -4.77 -22.99 5.42
N ARG A 246 -3.45 -23.17 5.48
CA ARG A 246 -2.39 -22.81 4.51
C ARG A 246 -1.79 -21.40 4.43
N ASP A 247 -2.49 -20.31 4.77
CA ASP A 247 -1.90 -18.95 4.75
C ASP A 247 -2.20 -18.16 6.04
N SER A 248 -1.30 -17.23 6.41
CA SER A 248 -1.28 -16.37 7.62
C SER A 248 -2.21 -16.76 8.78
N ILE A 249 -1.64 -17.23 9.89
CA ILE A 249 -2.42 -17.70 11.04
C ILE A 249 -2.95 -16.47 11.80
N TYR A 250 -4.26 -16.26 11.72
CA TYR A 250 -5.00 -15.36 12.59
C TYR A 250 -5.23 -16.05 13.93
N ILE A 251 -4.71 -15.47 15.00
CA ILE A 251 -4.88 -15.99 16.36
C ILE A 251 -5.84 -15.04 17.09
N PRO A 252 -7.13 -15.39 17.21
CA PRO A 252 -8.06 -14.62 18.03
C PRO A 252 -7.70 -14.78 19.51
N MET A 253 -7.65 -13.66 20.23
CA MET A 253 -7.38 -13.62 21.66
C MET A 253 -8.20 -12.52 22.34
N GLU A 254 -8.58 -12.75 23.58
CA GLU A 254 -9.28 -11.76 24.41
C GLU A 254 -8.38 -11.34 25.57
N ARG A 255 -8.33 -10.04 25.85
CA ARG A 255 -7.64 -9.48 27.02
C ARG A 255 -8.43 -8.32 27.59
N GLU A 256 -8.72 -8.38 28.89
CA GLU A 256 -9.42 -7.32 29.63
C GLU A 256 -10.77 -6.92 29.00
N GLY A 257 -11.48 -7.90 28.41
CA GLY A 257 -12.78 -7.70 27.76
C GLY A 257 -12.70 -7.14 26.33
N GLN A 258 -11.50 -6.95 25.79
CA GLN A 258 -11.28 -6.48 24.43
C GLN A 258 -10.78 -7.63 23.54
N GLU A 259 -11.40 -7.78 22.36
CA GLU A 259 -11.01 -8.75 21.35
C GLU A 259 -9.85 -8.24 20.49
N TYR A 260 -8.84 -9.09 20.33
CA TYR A 260 -7.68 -8.87 19.47
C TYR A 260 -7.53 -10.04 18.51
N VAL A 261 -7.05 -9.75 17.30
CA VAL A 261 -6.61 -10.76 16.34
C VAL A 261 -5.14 -10.55 16.07
N LEU A 262 -4.32 -11.47 16.53
CA LEU A 262 -2.88 -11.45 16.25
C LEU A 262 -2.63 -12.05 14.85
N ILE A 263 -2.07 -11.24 13.96
CA ILE A 263 -1.66 -11.65 12.61
C ILE A 263 -0.19 -12.05 12.66
N ASP A 264 0.08 -13.36 12.67
CA ASP A 264 1.45 -13.89 12.64
C ASP A 264 1.89 -14.25 11.21
N THR A 265 3.16 -13.96 10.92
CA THR A 265 3.75 -14.06 9.59
C THR A 265 4.74 -15.19 9.42
N ALA A 266 5.17 -15.88 10.48
CA ALA A 266 6.05 -17.04 10.28
C ALA A 266 6.23 -18.00 11.47
N GLY A 267 5.87 -17.64 12.70
CA GLY A 267 6.75 -18.02 13.81
C GLY A 267 6.25 -19.05 14.81
N VAL A 268 4.95 -19.14 15.09
CA VAL A 268 4.53 -19.73 16.38
C VAL A 268 4.27 -21.23 16.32
N ARG A 269 3.71 -21.76 15.22
CA ARG A 269 3.26 -23.17 15.16
C ARG A 269 4.22 -24.17 14.52
N ARG A 270 5.30 -23.77 13.83
CA ARG A 270 6.23 -24.70 13.16
C ARG A 270 7.59 -24.82 13.88
N ARG A 271 7.57 -25.22 15.15
CA ARG A 271 8.80 -25.68 15.84
C ARG A 271 9.11 -27.12 15.44
N GLY A 272 9.77 -27.30 14.30
CA GLY A 272 10.30 -28.61 13.92
C GLY A 272 10.77 -28.68 12.49
N ARG A 273 12.02 -28.24 12.25
CA ARG A 273 12.75 -28.27 10.97
C ARG A 273 12.18 -27.35 9.89
N ILE A 274 12.92 -26.36 9.40
CA ILE A 274 13.15 -26.13 7.96
C ILE A 274 14.46 -25.32 7.81
N ASN A 275 15.25 -25.68 6.78
CA ASN A 275 16.49 -25.06 6.30
C ASN A 275 16.32 -23.58 5.85
N GLU A 276 17.44 -22.89 5.66
CA GLU A 276 17.63 -21.46 5.30
C GLU A 276 16.84 -20.92 4.06
N THR A 277 16.12 -21.75 3.30
CA THR A 277 15.29 -21.33 2.14
C THR A 277 13.97 -20.62 2.48
N VAL A 278 13.67 -20.38 3.78
CA VAL A 278 12.39 -19.84 4.28
C VAL A 278 12.37 -18.32 4.42
N GLU A 279 13.52 -17.65 4.34
CA GLU A 279 13.62 -16.22 4.68
C GLU A 279 12.84 -15.29 3.73
N LYS A 280 12.80 -15.62 2.42
CA LYS A 280 12.10 -14.80 1.39
C LYS A 280 10.59 -14.82 1.56
N PHE A 281 10.03 -16.00 1.87
CA PHE A 281 8.60 -16.17 2.16
C PHE A 281 8.16 -15.42 3.42
N SER A 282 9.07 -15.13 4.35
CA SER A 282 8.76 -14.34 5.56
C SER A 282 8.48 -12.88 5.22
N VAL A 283 9.08 -12.31 4.17
CA VAL A 283 8.95 -10.87 3.87
C VAL A 283 7.57 -10.55 3.31
N ILE A 284 7.09 -11.26 2.29
CA ILE A 284 5.76 -11.02 1.71
C ILE A 284 4.65 -11.25 2.72
N LYS A 285 4.79 -12.29 3.56
CA LYS A 285 3.86 -12.51 4.67
C LYS A 285 3.86 -11.34 5.65
N THR A 286 5.04 -10.79 5.95
CA THR A 286 5.19 -9.56 6.75
C THR A 286 4.45 -8.39 6.11
N LEU A 287 4.57 -8.21 4.79
CA LEU A 287 3.88 -7.15 4.07
C LEU A 287 2.35 -7.33 4.10
N LYS A 288 1.84 -8.52 3.77
CA LYS A 288 0.40 -8.85 3.85
C LYS A 288 -0.16 -8.62 5.25
N ALA A 289 0.55 -9.06 6.29
CA ALA A 289 0.09 -8.85 7.67
C ALA A 289 0.06 -7.38 8.10
N VAL A 290 0.99 -6.56 7.62
CA VAL A 290 0.96 -5.12 7.87
C VAL A 290 -0.23 -4.49 7.13
N GLU A 291 -0.54 -4.94 5.92
CA GLU A 291 -1.72 -4.46 5.20
C GLU A 291 -3.02 -4.88 5.90
N ASP A 292 -3.11 -6.10 6.43
CA ASP A 292 -4.34 -6.56 7.09
C ASP A 292 -4.50 -6.03 8.52
N ALA A 293 -3.42 -5.56 9.16
CA ALA A 293 -3.43 -5.08 10.53
C ALA A 293 -3.96 -3.64 10.67
N ASN A 294 -4.54 -3.33 11.83
CA ASN A 294 -4.83 -1.97 12.22
C ASN A 294 -3.64 -1.34 12.95
N VAL A 295 -3.01 -2.13 13.83
CA VAL A 295 -1.84 -1.74 14.61
C VAL A 295 -0.69 -2.67 14.29
N VAL A 296 0.48 -2.08 14.04
CA VAL A 296 1.73 -2.76 13.74
C VAL A 296 2.69 -2.53 14.90
N LEU A 297 3.14 -3.61 15.52
CA LEU A 297 4.18 -3.61 16.54
C LEU A 297 5.53 -3.94 15.91
N LEU A 298 6.39 -2.94 15.75
CA LEU A 298 7.74 -3.13 15.24
C LEU A 298 8.69 -3.49 16.38
N VAL A 299 9.25 -4.70 16.32
CA VAL A 299 10.22 -5.20 17.28
C VAL A 299 11.64 -4.98 16.76
N ILE A 300 12.43 -4.22 17.52
CA ILE A 300 13.84 -3.91 17.24
C ILE A 300 14.69 -4.55 18.35
N ASP A 301 15.88 -5.04 18.00
CA ASP A 301 16.84 -5.54 19.00
C ASP A 301 17.62 -4.37 19.61
N ALA A 302 17.72 -4.29 20.94
CA ALA A 302 18.50 -3.28 21.64
C ALA A 302 20.03 -3.48 21.55
N ARG A 303 20.47 -4.72 21.30
CA ARG A 303 21.90 -5.07 21.25
C ARG A 303 22.51 -4.81 19.87
N GLU A 304 21.67 -4.74 18.85
CA GLU A 304 22.06 -4.41 17.50
C GLU A 304 21.61 -2.98 17.16
N ASN A 305 22.35 -2.31 16.29
CA ASN A 305 21.91 -1.01 15.79
C ASN A 305 20.70 -1.18 14.84
N ILE A 306 19.97 -0.09 14.62
CA ILE A 306 18.87 -0.08 13.65
C ILE A 306 19.44 -0.33 12.26
N SER A 307 19.01 -1.43 11.65
CA SER A 307 19.40 -1.79 10.29
C SER A 307 18.56 -1.04 9.26
N ASP A 308 19.02 -1.03 8.00
CA ASP A 308 18.22 -0.53 6.88
C ASP A 308 16.94 -1.36 6.69
N GLN A 309 16.94 -2.63 7.09
CA GLN A 309 15.76 -3.50 7.04
C GLN A 309 14.65 -3.02 7.99
N ASP A 310 15.03 -2.60 9.21
CA ASP A 310 14.07 -2.07 10.20
C ASP A 310 13.45 -0.76 9.70
N LEU A 311 14.25 0.10 9.04
CA LEU A 311 13.79 1.34 8.42
C LEU A 311 12.88 1.08 7.21
N SER A 312 13.18 0.08 6.38
CA SER A 312 12.33 -0.33 5.26
C SER A 312 10.98 -0.89 5.74
N LEU A 313 10.98 -1.74 6.79
CA LEU A 313 9.75 -2.26 7.40
C LEU A 313 8.89 -1.14 8.00
N LEU A 314 9.53 -0.22 8.70
CA LEU A 314 8.90 0.97 9.26
C LEU A 314 8.29 1.85 8.17
N GLY A 315 9.06 2.13 7.10
CA GLY A 315 8.59 2.91 5.95
C GLY A 315 7.38 2.26 5.27
N PHE A 316 7.38 0.92 5.16
CA PHE A 316 6.23 0.18 4.65
C PHE A 316 4.99 0.34 5.53
N ALA A 317 5.12 0.18 6.86
CA ALA A 317 4.00 0.36 7.79
C ALA A 317 3.40 1.79 7.73
N LEU A 318 4.25 2.81 7.60
CA LEU A 318 3.83 4.20 7.43
C LEU A 318 3.08 4.43 6.11
N ASN A 319 3.58 3.84 5.02
CA ASN A 319 2.95 3.94 3.70
C ASN A 319 1.67 3.10 3.58
N ALA A 320 1.56 2.01 4.32
CA ALA A 320 0.28 1.30 4.51
C ALA A 320 -0.71 2.14 5.34
N GLY A 321 -0.21 3.10 6.12
CA GLY A 321 -1.04 3.98 6.96
C GLY A 321 -1.52 3.29 8.22
N ARG A 322 -0.75 2.32 8.74
CA ARG A 322 -1.12 1.62 9.96
C ARG A 322 -0.60 2.35 11.18
N SER A 323 -1.31 2.17 12.30
CA SER A 323 -0.82 2.60 13.59
C SER A 323 0.45 1.82 13.95
N LEU A 324 1.40 2.49 14.58
CA LEU A 324 2.75 1.99 14.82
C LEU A 324 3.11 2.13 16.30
N VAL A 325 3.56 1.02 16.88
CA VAL A 325 4.18 0.96 18.21
C VAL A 325 5.55 0.33 18.04
N ILE A 326 6.57 0.90 18.70
CA ILE A 326 7.96 0.42 18.57
C ILE A 326 8.37 -0.23 19.89
N ALA A 327 8.75 -1.49 19.83
CA ALA A 327 9.23 -2.27 20.96
C ALA A 327 10.72 -2.61 20.79
N VAL A 328 11.55 -2.05 21.65
CA VAL A 328 12.99 -2.31 21.74
C VAL A 328 13.20 -3.49 22.70
N ASN A 329 13.48 -4.66 22.14
CA ASN A 329 13.60 -5.93 22.84
C ASN A 329 15.04 -6.25 23.25
N LYS A 330 15.23 -7.24 24.13
CA LYS A 330 16.54 -7.63 24.71
C LYS A 330 17.20 -6.51 25.52
N TRP A 331 16.37 -5.67 26.16
CA TRP A 331 16.83 -4.57 27.02
C TRP A 331 17.47 -5.06 28.33
N ASP A 332 17.29 -6.35 28.66
CA ASP A 332 17.91 -7.02 29.79
C ASP A 332 19.43 -7.12 29.66
N GLY A 333 20.12 -6.94 30.79
CA GLY A 333 21.57 -7.10 30.90
C GLY A 333 22.41 -5.99 30.25
N LEU A 334 21.79 -4.89 29.80
CA LEU A 334 22.52 -3.74 29.25
C LEU A 334 22.95 -2.75 30.34
N ASP A 335 24.21 -2.31 30.27
CA ASP A 335 24.77 -1.24 31.09
C ASP A 335 24.13 0.11 30.76
N ASN A 336 24.11 1.03 31.74
CA ASN A 336 23.50 2.35 31.58
C ASN A 336 24.13 3.16 30.44
N GLU A 337 25.44 3.07 30.25
CA GLU A 337 26.14 3.78 29.17
C GLU A 337 25.71 3.27 27.78
N VAL A 338 25.45 1.96 27.65
CA VAL A 338 24.95 1.36 26.40
C VAL A 338 23.50 1.77 26.17
N LYS A 339 22.67 1.78 27.23
CA LYS A 339 21.27 2.22 27.15
C LYS A 339 21.14 3.67 26.67
N GLU A 340 22.00 4.57 27.14
CA GLU A 340 22.00 5.97 26.68
C GLU A 340 22.42 6.08 25.21
N LYS A 341 23.44 5.33 24.78
CA LYS A 341 23.86 5.28 23.36
C LYS A 341 22.72 4.80 22.46
N VAL A 342 22.04 3.72 22.83
CA VAL A 342 20.91 3.16 22.06
C VAL A 342 19.75 4.15 21.99
N LYS A 343 19.41 4.82 23.10
CA LYS A 343 18.37 5.87 23.10
C LYS A 343 18.72 7.03 22.16
N SER A 344 19.94 7.53 22.23
CA SER A 344 20.38 8.62 21.35
C SER A 344 20.39 8.22 19.88
N GLU A 345 20.71 6.97 19.55
CA GLU A 345 20.66 6.49 18.17
C GLU A 345 19.22 6.32 17.67
N LEU A 346 18.32 5.79 18.51
CA LEU A 346 16.89 5.68 18.22
C LEU A 346 16.29 7.05 17.94
N ASP A 347 16.54 8.05 18.79
CA ASP A 347 16.03 9.41 18.60
C ASP A 347 16.56 10.03 17.29
N ARG A 348 17.83 9.80 16.96
CA ARG A 348 18.44 10.33 15.73
C ARG A 348 17.87 9.70 14.46
N ARG A 349 17.69 8.38 14.44
CA ARG A 349 17.23 7.64 13.25
C ARG A 349 15.72 7.64 13.11
N LEU A 350 14.96 7.57 14.20
CA LEU A 350 13.50 7.49 14.23
C LEU A 350 12.84 8.86 14.48
N GLY A 351 13.59 9.96 14.43
CA GLY A 351 13.05 11.31 14.66
C GLY A 351 11.93 11.74 13.70
N PHE A 352 11.71 11.00 12.60
CA PHE A 352 10.57 11.21 11.70
C PHE A 352 9.29 10.45 12.11
N VAL A 353 9.37 9.58 13.12
CA VAL A 353 8.26 8.80 13.70
C VAL A 353 8.07 9.18 15.18
N ASP A 354 8.02 10.48 15.43
CA ASP A 354 7.82 11.08 16.74
C ASP A 354 6.43 10.82 17.35
N PHE A 355 5.49 10.29 16.57
CA PHE A 355 4.17 9.92 17.05
C PHE A 355 4.09 8.49 17.60
N ALA A 356 5.04 7.61 17.28
CA ALA A 356 5.01 6.22 17.75
C ALA A 356 5.54 6.13 19.19
N ARG A 357 4.84 5.37 20.04
CA ARG A 357 5.30 5.07 21.41
C ARG A 357 6.48 4.09 21.36
N LEU A 358 7.56 4.42 22.08
CA LEU A 358 8.75 3.59 22.25
C LEU A 358 8.67 2.85 23.58
N HIS A 359 8.77 1.53 23.54
CA HIS A 359 8.79 0.66 24.71
C HIS A 359 10.08 -0.12 24.79
N PHE A 360 10.69 -0.15 25.97
CA PHE A 360 11.86 -0.98 26.25
C PHE A 360 11.41 -2.25 26.97
N ILE A 361 11.58 -3.39 26.32
CA ILE A 361 11.06 -4.67 26.79
C ILE A 361 12.14 -5.75 26.86
N SER A 362 11.86 -6.78 27.65
CA SER A 362 12.52 -8.07 27.55
C SER A 362 11.48 -9.15 27.36
N ALA A 363 11.36 -9.67 26.14
CA ALA A 363 10.44 -10.76 25.83
C ALA A 363 10.78 -12.04 26.63
N LEU A 364 12.06 -12.25 26.98
CA LEU A 364 12.51 -13.41 27.75
C LEU A 364 12.08 -13.32 29.22
N HIS A 365 12.26 -12.15 29.84
CA HIS A 365 11.96 -11.93 31.26
C HIS A 365 10.52 -11.42 31.50
N GLY A 366 9.81 -11.02 30.45
CA GLY A 366 8.45 -10.45 30.53
C GLY A 366 8.41 -8.98 30.97
N THR A 367 9.57 -8.35 31.22
CA THR A 367 9.63 -6.95 31.66
C THR A 367 9.11 -6.02 30.56
N GLY A 368 8.14 -5.17 30.90
CA GLY A 368 7.60 -4.13 30.00
C GLY A 368 6.59 -4.61 28.95
N VAL A 369 6.29 -5.91 28.88
CA VAL A 369 5.36 -6.47 27.87
C VAL A 369 3.92 -6.02 28.11
N GLY A 370 3.49 -5.88 29.37
CA GLY A 370 2.12 -5.43 29.70
C GLY A 370 1.79 -4.03 29.18
N HIS A 371 2.75 -3.10 29.19
CA HIS A 371 2.54 -1.72 28.74
C HIS A 371 2.38 -1.59 27.22
N LEU A 372 2.73 -2.63 26.45
CA LEU A 372 2.55 -2.64 25.00
C LEU A 372 1.07 -2.55 24.63
N TYR A 373 0.20 -3.24 25.38
CA TYR A 373 -1.24 -3.27 25.09
C TYR A 373 -1.90 -1.92 25.30
N GLU A 374 -1.53 -1.21 26.37
CA GLU A 374 -2.02 0.16 26.62
C GLU A 374 -1.70 1.08 25.44
N SER A 375 -0.48 0.98 24.90
CA SER A 375 -0.07 1.78 23.73
C SER A 375 -0.68 1.30 22.42
N VAL A 376 -0.93 -0.01 22.25
CA VAL A 376 -1.65 -0.54 21.09
C VAL A 376 -3.10 -0.02 21.09
N GLN A 377 -3.77 -0.04 22.24
CA GLN A 377 -5.11 0.49 22.39
C GLN A 377 -5.13 2.02 22.19
N GLU A 378 -4.19 2.76 22.77
CA GLU A 378 -4.05 4.21 22.56
C GLU A 378 -3.87 4.54 21.06
N ALA A 379 -3.04 3.77 20.36
CA ALA A 379 -2.77 3.96 18.94
C ALA A 379 -3.97 3.57 18.06
N TYR A 380 -4.73 2.55 18.45
CA TYR A 380 -5.96 2.16 17.75
C TYR A 380 -7.06 3.22 17.94
N VAL A 381 -7.32 3.63 19.18
CA VAL A 381 -8.30 4.68 19.51
C VAL A 381 -7.95 5.99 18.81
N SER A 382 -6.67 6.36 18.75
CA SER A 382 -6.22 7.55 18.03
C SER A 382 -6.46 7.46 16.52
N ALA A 383 -6.37 6.26 15.95
CA ALA A 383 -6.59 6.00 14.53
C ALA A 383 -8.07 5.97 14.13
N THR A 384 -8.93 5.54 15.05
CA THR A 384 -10.39 5.47 14.85
C THR A 384 -11.14 6.63 15.48
N LYS A 385 -10.44 7.62 16.07
CA LYS A 385 -11.05 8.77 16.75
C LYS A 385 -11.95 9.56 15.80
N ARG A 386 -13.24 9.63 16.10
CA ARG A 386 -14.18 10.52 15.39
C ARG A 386 -13.87 11.98 15.70
N VAL A 387 -13.62 12.78 14.67
CA VAL A 387 -13.38 14.21 14.80
C VAL A 387 -14.35 14.97 13.90
N GLY A 388 -15.14 15.87 14.50
CA GLY A 388 -16.12 16.66 13.74
C GLY A 388 -15.46 17.71 12.83
N THR A 389 -16.10 17.98 11.70
CA THR A 389 -15.70 18.97 10.68
C THR A 389 -15.47 20.37 11.26
N SER A 390 -16.22 20.76 12.30
CA SER A 390 -16.05 22.03 13.00
C SER A 390 -14.71 22.14 13.73
N VAL A 391 -14.27 21.05 14.37
CA VAL A 391 -12.98 20.97 15.07
C VAL A 391 -11.84 21.00 14.05
N LEU A 392 -11.94 20.18 13.01
CA LEU A 392 -10.93 20.12 11.94
C LEU A 392 -10.76 21.47 11.24
N THR A 393 -11.87 22.11 10.86
CA THR A 393 -11.84 23.43 10.22
C THR A 393 -11.29 24.51 11.15
N ARG A 394 -11.57 24.43 12.46
CA ARG A 394 -11.01 25.38 13.44
C ARG A 394 -9.50 25.22 13.59
N VAL A 395 -9.02 23.98 13.72
CA VAL A 395 -7.58 23.67 13.79
C VAL A 395 -6.87 24.11 12.50
N MET A 396 -7.48 23.87 11.34
CA MET A 396 -6.96 24.34 10.05
C MET A 396 -6.78 25.86 10.00
N LYS A 397 -7.77 26.62 10.49
CA LYS A 397 -7.71 28.09 10.52
C LYS A 397 -6.60 28.57 11.47
N MET A 398 -6.50 27.99 12.66
CA MET A 398 -5.40 28.29 13.59
C MET A 398 -4.03 28.04 12.94
N ALA A 399 -3.86 26.91 12.24
CA ALA A 399 -2.63 26.61 11.50
C ALA A 399 -2.32 27.66 10.41
N GLN A 400 -3.35 28.13 9.71
CA GLN A 400 -3.24 29.14 8.65
C GLN A 400 -2.85 30.52 9.21
N ASP A 401 -3.33 30.85 10.41
CA ASP A 401 -3.02 32.11 11.09
C ASP A 401 -1.58 32.11 11.63
N ASP A 402 -1.13 30.99 12.21
CA ASP A 402 0.24 30.81 12.69
C ASP A 402 1.26 30.80 11.55
N HIS A 403 0.95 30.12 10.45
CA HIS A 403 1.81 30.06 9.27
C HIS A 403 0.99 30.16 7.99
N GLN A 404 1.09 31.30 7.31
CA GLN A 404 0.28 31.56 6.13
C GLN A 404 0.69 30.67 4.94
N PRO A 405 -0.29 30.21 4.12
CA PRO A 405 0.00 29.46 2.91
C PRO A 405 0.86 30.26 1.94
N PRO A 406 1.82 29.61 1.26
CA PRO A 406 2.66 30.26 0.27
C PRO A 406 1.83 30.74 -0.93
N MET A 407 2.36 31.72 -1.64
CA MET A 407 1.78 32.18 -2.90
C MET A 407 2.28 31.29 -4.03
N VAL A 408 1.35 30.78 -4.84
CA VAL A 408 1.64 29.96 -6.01
C VAL A 408 1.14 30.70 -7.24
N ARG A 409 2.01 30.89 -8.25
CA ARG A 409 1.71 31.63 -9.48
C ARG A 409 1.09 33.02 -9.23
N GLY A 410 1.59 33.73 -8.23
CA GLY A 410 1.14 35.09 -7.87
C GLY A 410 -0.23 35.16 -7.17
N ARG A 411 -0.86 34.03 -6.86
CA ARG A 411 -2.10 33.96 -6.07
C ARG A 411 -1.85 33.19 -4.78
N ARG A 412 -2.54 33.59 -3.71
CA ARG A 412 -2.46 32.89 -2.42
C ARG A 412 -3.40 31.70 -2.42
N VAL A 413 -2.90 30.54 -2.01
CA VAL A 413 -3.73 29.35 -1.79
C VAL A 413 -4.72 29.65 -0.66
N LYS A 414 -6.00 29.32 -0.87
CA LYS A 414 -7.06 29.54 0.12
C LYS A 414 -7.62 28.22 0.59
N LEU A 415 -7.39 27.88 1.86
CA LEU A 415 -8.03 26.77 2.54
C LEU A 415 -9.42 27.24 3.01
N LYS A 416 -10.49 26.48 2.72
CA LYS A 416 -11.88 26.87 3.03
C LYS A 416 -12.40 26.14 4.26
N TYR A 417 -12.43 24.81 4.19
CA TYR A 417 -12.89 23.94 5.27
C TYR A 417 -12.18 22.59 5.19
N ALA A 418 -12.27 21.82 6.27
CA ALA A 418 -11.71 20.49 6.37
C ALA A 418 -12.69 19.53 7.05
N HIS A 419 -12.86 18.35 6.48
CA HIS A 419 -13.68 17.25 7.01
C HIS A 419 -12.87 15.96 7.09
N ALA A 420 -13.42 14.95 7.77
CA ALA A 420 -12.82 13.62 7.83
C ALA A 420 -13.22 12.82 6.57
N GLY A 421 -12.25 12.27 5.86
CA GLY A 421 -12.48 11.42 4.67
C GLY A 421 -12.27 9.93 4.92
N GLY A 422 -11.94 9.53 6.15
CA GLY A 422 -11.71 8.13 6.49
C GLY A 422 -11.03 7.98 7.85
N TYR A 423 -11.13 6.77 8.40
CA TYR A 423 -10.56 6.39 9.70
C TYR A 423 -9.62 5.20 9.52
N ASN A 424 -8.58 5.12 10.36
CA ASN A 424 -7.58 4.04 10.35
C ASN A 424 -6.84 3.81 9.00
N PRO A 425 -5.99 4.76 8.55
CA PRO A 425 -5.52 5.95 9.27
C PRO A 425 -6.50 7.14 9.20
N PRO A 426 -6.44 8.08 10.16
CA PRO A 426 -7.18 9.34 10.08
C PRO A 426 -6.83 10.10 8.80
N LEU A 427 -7.82 10.22 7.92
CA LEU A 427 -7.71 10.98 6.67
C LEU A 427 -8.48 12.29 6.81
N ILE A 428 -7.77 13.40 6.69
CA ILE A 428 -8.36 14.74 6.71
C ILE A 428 -8.37 15.26 5.28
N VAL A 429 -9.56 15.56 4.76
CA VAL A 429 -9.73 16.15 3.45
C VAL A 429 -9.87 17.66 3.63
N ILE A 430 -8.99 18.42 2.96
CA ILE A 430 -8.99 19.88 3.03
C ILE A 430 -9.42 20.43 1.68
N HIS A 431 -10.54 21.16 1.69
CA HIS A 431 -11.05 21.83 0.52
C HIS A 431 -10.51 23.25 0.41
N GLY A 432 -10.19 23.65 -0.82
CA GLY A 432 -9.79 25.03 -1.07
C GLY A 432 -9.56 25.36 -2.53
N ASN A 433 -8.96 26.52 -2.76
CA ASN A 433 -8.57 26.96 -4.09
C ASN A 433 -7.05 26.80 -4.25
N GLN A 434 -6.62 26.14 -5.33
CA GLN A 434 -5.22 25.84 -5.66
C GLN A 434 -4.51 24.99 -4.59
N VAL A 435 -5.26 24.17 -3.84
CA VAL A 435 -4.70 23.36 -2.75
C VAL A 435 -3.84 22.20 -3.25
N LYS A 436 -4.11 21.70 -4.47
CA LYS A 436 -3.26 20.69 -5.12
C LYS A 436 -1.83 21.23 -5.37
N GLU A 437 -1.63 22.54 -5.49
CA GLU A 437 -0.31 23.16 -5.74
C GLU A 437 0.48 23.52 -4.46
N LEU A 438 0.00 23.15 -3.27
CA LEU A 438 0.75 23.39 -2.03
C LEU A 438 2.08 22.62 -2.00
N PRO A 439 3.21 23.27 -1.61
CA PRO A 439 4.49 22.60 -1.41
C PRO A 439 4.40 21.50 -0.35
N SER A 440 5.21 20.44 -0.50
CA SER A 440 5.27 19.32 0.45
C SER A 440 5.66 19.75 1.87
N SER A 441 6.46 20.80 2.01
CA SER A 441 6.81 21.40 3.31
C SER A 441 5.58 21.91 4.06
N TYR A 442 4.68 22.62 3.38
CA TYR A 442 3.45 23.14 3.98
C TYR A 442 2.46 22.01 4.31
N LYS A 443 2.40 20.97 3.47
CA LYS A 443 1.61 19.76 3.76
C LYS A 443 2.09 19.07 5.05
N ARG A 444 3.41 18.93 5.22
CA ARG A 444 4.02 18.39 6.46
C ARG A 444 3.75 19.28 7.67
N PHE A 445 3.81 20.60 7.51
CA PHE A 445 3.44 21.55 8.56
C PHE A 445 1.99 21.34 9.03
N LEU A 446 1.03 21.32 8.11
CA LEU A 446 -0.38 21.07 8.45
C LEU A 446 -0.56 19.72 9.15
N MET A 447 0.05 18.66 8.61
CA MET A 447 0.00 17.31 9.19
C MET A 447 0.49 17.30 10.65
N ASN A 448 1.64 17.92 10.92
CA ASN A 448 2.20 18.02 12.27
C ASN A 448 1.33 18.90 13.18
N TYR A 449 0.72 19.96 12.64
CA TYR A 449 -0.17 20.84 13.39
C TYR A 449 -1.44 20.11 13.82
N PHE A 450 -2.14 19.45 12.89
CA PHE A 450 -3.29 18.61 13.19
C PHE A 450 -2.96 17.54 14.21
N ARG A 451 -1.80 16.89 14.07
CA ARG A 451 -1.35 15.86 15.02
C ARG A 451 -1.21 16.39 16.43
N LYS A 452 -0.53 17.54 16.59
CA LYS A 452 -0.34 18.17 17.91
C LYS A 452 -1.66 18.65 18.50
N SER A 453 -2.52 19.29 17.71
CA SER A 453 -3.79 19.84 18.18
C SER A 453 -4.84 18.78 18.52
N LEU A 454 -4.81 17.62 17.86
CA LEU A 454 -5.75 16.52 18.09
C LEU A 454 -5.24 15.47 19.09
N GLU A 455 -4.00 15.65 19.57
CA GLU A 455 -3.29 14.74 20.48
C GLU A 455 -3.26 13.30 19.94
N ILE A 456 -3.05 13.16 18.64
CA ILE A 456 -3.05 11.87 17.95
C ILE A 456 -1.70 11.19 18.18
N MET A 457 -1.72 10.07 18.89
CA MET A 457 -0.56 9.24 19.21
C MET A 457 -0.63 7.90 18.46
N GLY A 458 0.52 7.38 18.07
CA GLY A 458 0.66 6.06 17.47
C GLY A 458 0.20 5.93 16.02
N THR A 459 -0.50 6.90 15.43
CA THR A 459 -1.01 6.78 14.04
C THR A 459 -0.59 7.96 13.16
N PRO A 460 -0.22 7.71 11.88
CA PRO A 460 0.04 8.77 10.92
C PRO A 460 -1.26 9.44 10.47
N ILE A 461 -1.28 10.78 10.40
CA ILE A 461 -2.39 11.53 9.81
C ILE A 461 -2.14 11.70 8.32
N ARG A 462 -3.13 11.37 7.49
CA ARG A 462 -3.10 11.65 6.06
C ARG A 462 -3.91 12.92 5.76
N ILE A 463 -3.37 13.76 4.88
CA ILE A 463 -4.08 14.94 4.40
C ILE A 463 -4.24 14.84 2.88
N GLN A 464 -5.49 14.84 2.44
CA GLN A 464 -5.84 14.96 1.03
C GLN A 464 -6.34 16.36 0.74
N PHE A 465 -6.01 16.87 -0.44
CA PHE A 465 -6.38 18.21 -0.85
C PHE A 465 -7.31 18.12 -2.05
N GLN A 466 -8.52 18.64 -1.89
CA GLN A 466 -9.50 18.72 -2.95
C GLN A 466 -9.67 20.18 -3.37
N ASN A 467 -9.51 20.44 -4.66
CA ASN A 467 -9.86 21.75 -5.17
C ASN A 467 -11.38 21.85 -5.12
N SER A 468 -11.91 22.97 -4.65
CA SER A 468 -13.33 23.23 -4.86
C SER A 468 -13.54 23.32 -6.37
N GLU A 469 -14.37 22.44 -6.93
CA GLU A 469 -14.86 22.62 -8.28
C GLU A 469 -15.50 24.00 -8.37
N ASN A 470 -15.18 24.70 -9.45
CA ASN A 470 -15.82 25.97 -9.74
C ASN A 470 -17.13 25.64 -10.46
N PRO A 471 -18.32 25.85 -9.83
CA PRO A 471 -19.61 25.48 -10.43
C PRO A 471 -19.96 26.26 -11.72
N PHE A 472 -19.05 27.13 -12.16
CA PHE A 472 -19.15 27.97 -13.34
C PHE A 472 -18.14 27.60 -14.44
N GLU A 473 -17.27 26.61 -14.23
CA GLU A 473 -16.26 26.20 -15.23
C GLU A 473 -16.92 25.53 -16.45
N ASP A 474 -17.96 24.71 -16.22
CA ASP A 474 -18.79 24.12 -17.30
C ASP A 474 -19.86 25.04 -17.88
N ARG A 475 -20.01 26.26 -17.35
CA ARG A 475 -20.83 27.31 -18.01
C ARG A 475 -20.05 28.10 -19.05
N GLY A 476 -18.86 27.64 -19.44
CA GLY A 476 -18.05 28.16 -20.54
C GLY A 476 -18.56 27.78 -21.93
N GLY A 477 -19.84 28.03 -22.25
CA GLY A 477 -20.42 27.55 -23.52
C GLY A 477 -21.34 28.48 -24.30
N LYS A 478 -21.92 29.53 -23.71
CA LYS A 478 -22.72 30.52 -24.47
C LYS A 478 -22.44 31.93 -23.98
N LEU A 479 -21.69 32.69 -24.79
CA LEU A 479 -21.64 34.15 -24.68
C LEU A 479 -23.09 34.66 -24.61
N THR A 480 -23.40 35.52 -23.65
CA THR A 480 -24.72 36.16 -23.62
C THR A 480 -24.93 36.94 -24.92
N LEU A 481 -26.17 37.05 -25.42
CA LEU A 481 -26.50 37.80 -26.65
C LEU A 481 -25.93 39.23 -26.65
N SER A 482 -25.76 39.84 -25.47
CA SER A 482 -25.11 41.14 -25.28
C SER A 482 -23.60 41.08 -25.57
N GLN A 483 -22.89 40.08 -25.05
CA GLN A 483 -21.46 39.86 -25.27
C GLN A 483 -21.14 39.49 -26.72
N GLU A 484 -21.99 38.70 -27.39
CA GLU A 484 -21.86 38.43 -28.83
C GLU A 484 -22.02 39.69 -29.69
N ARG A 485 -23.01 40.54 -29.37
CA ARG A 485 -23.21 41.83 -30.07
C ARG A 485 -22.04 42.76 -29.87
N GLN A 486 -21.45 42.80 -28.67
CA GLN A 486 -20.29 43.62 -28.36
C GLN A 486 -19.03 43.14 -29.11
N ARG A 487 -18.81 41.83 -29.17
CA ARG A 487 -17.72 41.22 -29.96
C ARG A 487 -17.90 41.48 -31.46
N LYS A 488 -19.09 41.32 -32.03
CA LYS A 488 -19.37 41.63 -33.45
C LYS A 488 -19.11 43.11 -33.78
N ARG A 489 -19.48 44.04 -32.88
CA ARG A 489 -19.21 45.48 -33.05
C ARG A 489 -17.71 45.79 -33.02
N LEU A 490 -16.97 45.21 -32.07
CA LEU A 490 -15.52 45.37 -31.97
C LEU A 490 -14.78 44.81 -33.19
N VAL A 491 -15.16 43.61 -33.64
CA VAL A 491 -14.57 42.97 -34.83
C VAL A 491 -14.89 43.77 -36.11
N GLY A 492 -16.09 44.34 -36.22
CA GLY A 492 -16.46 45.23 -37.32
C GLY A 492 -15.67 46.54 -37.32
N ALA A 493 -15.47 47.16 -36.15
CA ALA A 493 -14.70 48.39 -36.00
C ALA A 493 -13.22 48.19 -36.37
N VAL A 494 -12.63 47.06 -35.98
CA VAL A 494 -11.23 46.71 -36.33
C VAL A 494 -11.08 46.46 -37.84
N LYS A 495 -12.04 45.75 -38.47
CA LYS A 495 -12.02 45.54 -39.93
C LYS A 495 -12.16 46.84 -40.73
N ASN A 496 -12.96 47.80 -40.26
CA ASN A 496 -13.10 49.10 -40.92
C ASN A 496 -11.89 50.01 -40.71
N ARG A 497 -11.16 49.83 -39.60
CA ARG A 497 -9.93 50.59 -39.32
C ARG A 497 -8.74 50.12 -40.16
N ASN A 498 -8.74 48.86 -40.59
CA ASN A 498 -7.73 48.30 -41.50
C ASN A 498 -8.06 48.49 -42.99
N LYS A 499 -9.18 49.14 -43.33
CA LYS A 499 -9.62 49.41 -44.70
C LYS A 499 -9.50 50.89 -45.12
N LYS A 500 -8.92 51.74 -44.27
CA LYS A 500 -8.61 53.13 -44.56
C LYS A 500 -7.11 53.35 -44.66
#